data_AF-A0A6A3D3H0-F1
#
_entry.id   AF-A0A6A3D3H0-F1
#
_cell.length_a   1.000
_cell.length_b   1.000
_cell.length_c   1.000
_cell.angle_alpha   90.00
_cell.angle_beta   90.00
_cell.angle_gamma   90.00
#
_symmetry.space_group_name_H-M   'P 1'
#
loop_
_entity.id
_entity.type
_entity.pdbx_description
1 polymer ?
#
loop_
_entity_poly.entity_id
_entity_poly.type
_entity_poly.pdbx_seq_one_letter_code
_entity_poly.pdbx_strand_id
1 'polypeptide(L)'
;MGRGKIEIKKIENLNSRQVTFSKRRNGLLKKAKELSILCDAEVGVVIFSSTGKVYQWSSTSMEHTLSRYNRGMEDDHHSQEHPSGEQQAEKCQAIDVNTMKEEYLRLHTEYMQLNGKELDGLSLKELKHLENQLCEGISSVKQQKEQILLEQLKTSRLQEQKAIMENEALRKQVEELREKRSSNLLELNPLLERRLDSPNGSKDDDHNFASDDDDTSLHLGTLRYRLAAWLSAKNPKVRFRLDSLIASGVGGLPHDSSSMVLGSFSEPSGPGPLALVELVAIKTWLRFLELSEWSSKGCLIIERYCKNCVEWIKNPALCPAIYVSMIRDIVDRVIERGVILRVISRTANVETDTLAKAGIG
;
A
#
# COMPACT_ATOMS: atom_id res chain seq x y z
N MET A 1 -7.37 40.58 -38.09
CA MET A 1 -6.16 40.71 -37.24
C MET A 1 -5.06 39.84 -37.84
N GLY A 2 -4.07 40.43 -38.51
CA GLY A 2 -3.02 39.68 -39.22
C GLY A 2 -2.07 38.96 -38.26
N ARG A 3 -1.77 37.68 -38.54
CA ARG A 3 -0.74 36.91 -37.83
C ARG A 3 0.64 37.52 -38.13
N GLY A 4 1.33 38.04 -37.13
CA GLY A 4 2.72 38.48 -37.27
C GLY A 4 3.65 37.33 -37.68
N LYS A 5 4.60 37.62 -38.55
CA LYS A 5 5.67 36.67 -38.92
C LYS A 5 6.52 36.40 -37.68
N ILE A 6 6.67 35.13 -37.32
CA ILE A 6 7.58 34.71 -36.25
C ILE A 6 8.87 34.18 -36.85
N GLU A 7 10.01 34.47 -36.23
CA GLU A 7 11.30 33.88 -36.60
C GLU A 7 11.31 32.37 -36.33
N ILE A 8 11.97 31.61 -37.20
CA ILE A 8 12.16 30.16 -37.02
C ILE A 8 13.35 29.95 -36.08
N LYS A 9 13.11 30.09 -34.79
CA LYS A 9 14.02 29.78 -33.68
C LYS A 9 13.25 29.24 -32.48
N LYS A 10 13.94 28.63 -31.53
CA LYS A 10 13.32 28.14 -30.28
C LYS A 10 12.69 29.33 -29.54
N ILE A 11 11.45 29.16 -29.07
CA ILE A 11 10.77 30.16 -28.26
C ILE A 11 11.23 29.99 -26.81
N GLU A 12 11.88 31.00 -26.26
CA GLU A 12 12.42 30.94 -24.89
C GLU A 12 11.31 30.97 -23.83
N ASN A 13 10.33 31.85 -23.99
CA ASN A 13 9.20 31.96 -23.07
C ASN A 13 8.34 30.68 -23.08
N LEU A 14 8.21 30.05 -21.91
CA LEU A 14 7.50 28.76 -21.74
C LEU A 14 6.02 28.83 -22.15
N ASN A 15 5.30 29.86 -21.71
CA ASN A 15 3.86 30.01 -21.98
C ASN A 15 3.62 30.22 -23.49
N SER A 16 4.39 31.12 -24.10
CA SER A 16 4.34 31.36 -25.54
C SER A 16 4.72 30.11 -26.33
N ARG A 17 5.69 29.32 -25.85
CA ARG A 17 6.09 28.05 -26.47
C ARG A 17 4.98 27.01 -26.38
N GLN A 18 4.31 26.87 -25.24
CA GLN A 18 3.21 25.93 -25.06
C GLN A 18 2.02 26.26 -25.97
N VAL A 19 1.58 27.53 -25.99
CA VAL A 19 0.48 27.98 -26.86
C VAL A 19 0.85 27.79 -28.33
N THR A 20 2.09 28.11 -28.70
CA THR A 20 2.57 27.92 -30.09
C THR A 20 2.66 26.44 -30.45
N PHE A 21 3.14 25.58 -29.55
CA PHE A 21 3.16 24.13 -29.74
C PHE A 21 1.75 23.60 -30.02
N SER A 22 0.75 23.94 -29.20
CA SER A 22 -0.63 23.51 -29.42
C SER A 22 -1.17 23.95 -30.78
N LYS A 23 -0.92 25.20 -31.18
CA LYS A 23 -1.37 25.74 -32.48
C LYS A 23 -0.64 25.07 -33.65
N ARG A 24 0.68 24.91 -33.58
CA ARG A 24 1.51 24.32 -34.64
C ARG A 24 1.27 22.82 -34.78
N ARG A 25 1.16 22.09 -33.67
CA ARG A 25 0.77 20.67 -33.63
C ARG A 25 -0.57 20.47 -34.33
N ASN A 26 -1.61 21.21 -33.93
CA ASN A 26 -2.93 21.07 -34.54
C ASN A 26 -2.91 21.49 -36.03
N GLY A 27 -2.13 22.51 -36.39
CA GLY A 27 -1.95 22.91 -37.79
C GLY A 27 -1.23 21.85 -38.63
N LEU A 28 -0.22 21.19 -38.08
CA LEU A 28 0.50 20.10 -38.74
C LEU A 28 -0.42 18.89 -38.97
N LEU A 29 -1.19 18.50 -37.95
CA LEU A 29 -2.15 17.40 -38.05
C LEU A 29 -3.22 17.68 -39.12
N LYS A 30 -3.71 18.93 -39.21
CA LYS A 30 -4.64 19.32 -40.28
C LYS A 30 -4.02 19.20 -41.66
N LYS A 31 -2.79 19.69 -41.85
CA LYS A 31 -2.08 19.57 -43.13
C LYS A 31 -1.82 18.12 -43.52
N ALA A 32 -1.43 17.27 -42.57
CA ALA A 32 -1.24 15.84 -42.80
C ALA A 32 -2.54 15.17 -43.26
N LYS A 33 -3.67 15.50 -42.61
CA LYS A 33 -4.99 15.04 -43.00
C LYS A 33 -5.41 15.53 -44.39
N GLU A 34 -5.20 16.81 -44.68
CA GLU A 34 -5.48 17.40 -45.99
C GLU A 34 -4.66 16.72 -47.08
N LEU A 35 -3.35 16.50 -46.85
CA LEU A 35 -2.48 15.81 -47.80
C LEU A 35 -2.96 14.37 -48.06
N SER A 36 -3.31 13.65 -47.00
CA SER A 36 -3.81 12.28 -47.12
C SER A 36 -5.09 12.22 -47.96
N ILE A 37 -6.04 13.13 -47.75
CA ILE A 37 -7.30 13.15 -48.48
C ILE A 37 -7.11 13.65 -49.92
N LEU A 38 -6.36 14.72 -50.13
CA LEU A 38 -6.23 15.36 -51.44
C LEU A 38 -5.39 14.55 -52.42
N CYS A 39 -4.42 13.80 -51.92
CA CYS A 39 -3.46 13.07 -52.73
C CYS A 39 -3.56 11.55 -52.57
N ASP A 40 -4.58 11.06 -51.83
CA ASP A 40 -4.72 9.65 -51.44
C ASP A 40 -3.42 9.05 -50.86
N ALA A 41 -2.72 9.87 -50.08
CA ALA A 41 -1.43 9.51 -49.52
C ALA A 41 -1.60 8.88 -48.14
N GLU A 42 -0.87 7.78 -47.87
CA GLU A 42 -0.72 7.25 -46.52
C GLU A 42 0.23 8.17 -45.72
N VAL A 43 -0.27 8.79 -44.65
CA VAL A 43 0.47 9.79 -43.88
C VAL A 43 0.37 9.49 -42.40
N GLY A 44 1.53 9.33 -41.75
CA GLY A 44 1.67 9.23 -40.29
C GLY A 44 2.43 10.43 -39.73
N VAL A 45 1.99 10.96 -38.58
CA VAL A 45 2.66 12.02 -37.83
C VAL A 45 2.79 11.60 -36.37
N VAL A 46 4.02 11.63 -35.85
CA VAL A 46 4.34 11.39 -34.43
C VAL A 46 5.09 12.61 -33.88
N ILE A 47 4.64 13.13 -32.74
CA ILE A 47 5.19 14.34 -32.12
C ILE A 47 5.44 14.07 -30.64
N PHE A 48 6.71 14.16 -30.25
CA PHE A 48 7.13 14.14 -28.86
C PHE A 48 7.23 15.57 -28.33
N SER A 49 6.47 15.88 -27.28
CA SER A 49 6.63 17.16 -26.59
C SER A 49 7.89 17.17 -25.73
N SER A 50 8.38 18.35 -25.36
CA SER A 50 9.47 18.49 -24.38
C SER A 50 9.12 17.94 -23.00
N THR A 51 7.85 17.64 -22.73
CA THR A 51 7.36 17.00 -21.50
C THR A 51 7.25 15.47 -21.60
N GLY A 52 7.71 14.87 -22.71
CA GLY A 52 7.62 13.42 -22.94
C GLY A 52 6.25 12.91 -23.42
N LYS A 53 5.21 13.76 -23.43
CA LYS A 53 3.90 13.39 -24.00
C LYS A 53 3.98 13.20 -25.51
N VAL A 54 3.38 12.11 -25.98
CA VAL A 54 3.26 11.74 -27.39
C VAL A 54 1.93 12.23 -27.96
N TYR A 55 1.96 12.80 -29.16
CA TYR A 55 0.78 13.11 -29.96
C TYR A 55 0.95 12.48 -31.32
N GLN A 56 -0.02 11.69 -31.76
CA GLN A 56 0.07 10.96 -33.01
C GLN A 56 -1.22 11.04 -33.82
N TRP A 57 -1.09 10.91 -35.14
CA TRP A 57 -2.19 10.75 -36.07
C TRP A 57 -1.71 9.97 -37.30
N SER A 58 -2.52 9.06 -37.82
CA SER A 58 -2.30 8.37 -39.08
C SER A 58 -3.58 8.39 -39.91
N SER A 59 -3.46 8.34 -41.23
CA SER A 59 -4.57 8.17 -42.15
C SER A 59 -5.28 6.82 -42.00
N THR A 60 -4.55 5.79 -41.56
CA THR A 60 -5.07 4.43 -41.31
C THR A 60 -4.79 4.02 -39.86
N SER A 61 -3.84 3.11 -39.63
CA SER A 61 -3.33 2.71 -38.31
C SER A 61 -1.87 3.13 -38.20
N MET A 62 -1.49 3.67 -37.04
CA MET A 62 -0.09 4.01 -36.77
C MET A 62 0.82 2.77 -36.85
N GLU A 63 0.33 1.62 -36.39
CA GLU A 63 1.03 0.35 -36.48
C GLU A 63 1.29 -0.04 -37.94
N HIS A 64 0.26 0.01 -38.79
CA HIS A 64 0.36 -0.29 -40.21
C HIS A 64 1.38 0.61 -40.92
N THR A 65 1.31 1.92 -40.69
CA THR A 65 2.22 2.89 -41.30
C THR A 65 3.67 2.65 -40.88
N LEU A 66 3.92 2.33 -39.61
CA LEU A 66 5.26 2.00 -39.10
C LEU A 66 5.77 0.66 -39.64
N SER A 67 4.93 -0.36 -39.70
CA SER A 67 5.27 -1.66 -40.30
C SER A 67 5.67 -1.51 -41.76
N ARG A 68 4.93 -0.70 -42.53
CA ARG A 68 5.25 -0.41 -43.94
C ARG A 68 6.57 0.35 -44.08
N TYR A 69 6.84 1.31 -43.21
CA TYR A 69 8.11 2.05 -43.19
C TYR A 69 9.29 1.12 -42.91
N ASN A 70 9.19 0.26 -41.88
CA ASN A 70 10.25 -0.68 -41.52
C ASN A 70 10.53 -1.67 -42.66
N ARG A 71 9.49 -2.22 -43.30
CA ARG A 71 9.67 -3.10 -44.47
C ARG A 71 10.32 -2.37 -45.66
N GLY A 72 9.91 -1.13 -45.92
CA GLY A 72 10.52 -0.31 -46.98
C GLY A 72 11.99 0.04 -46.75
N MET A 73 12.47 0.02 -45.50
CA MET A 73 13.89 0.18 -45.17
C MET A 73 14.69 -1.12 -45.37
N GLU A 74 14.04 -2.28 -45.31
CA GLU A 74 14.66 -3.58 -45.61
C GLU A 74 14.77 -3.81 -47.13
N ASP A 75 13.77 -3.33 -47.90
CA ASP A 75 13.73 -3.46 -49.37
C ASP A 75 14.75 -2.55 -50.09
N ASP A 76 15.23 -1.44 -49.48
CA ASP A 76 16.26 -0.56 -50.06
C ASP A 76 17.67 -1.21 -50.06
N HIS A 77 17.82 -2.36 -49.39
CA HIS A 77 19.05 -3.17 -49.39
C HIS A 77 19.00 -4.39 -50.31
N HIS A 78 17.85 -4.72 -50.91
CA HIS A 78 17.72 -5.80 -51.87
C HIS A 78 16.82 -5.39 -53.03
N SER A 79 17.44 -4.77 -54.03
CA SER A 79 16.84 -4.62 -55.35
C SER A 79 16.30 -5.96 -55.84
N GLN A 80 15.03 -5.95 -56.23
CA GLN A 80 14.47 -6.78 -57.30
C GLN A 80 14.15 -8.23 -56.92
N GLU A 81 12.89 -8.47 -56.53
CA GLU A 81 11.93 -9.33 -57.25
C GLU A 81 10.59 -9.40 -56.49
N HIS A 82 9.51 -8.99 -57.14
CA HIS A 82 8.15 -9.42 -56.75
C HIS A 82 8.05 -10.94 -56.99
N PRO A 83 7.48 -11.70 -56.04
CA PRO A 83 6.04 -11.92 -56.11
C PRO A 83 5.30 -11.85 -54.75
N SER A 84 4.09 -11.29 -54.76
CA SER A 84 2.98 -11.53 -53.80
C SER A 84 3.32 -11.57 -52.29
N GLY A 85 3.43 -10.39 -51.68
CA GLY A 85 3.87 -10.18 -50.29
C GLY A 85 2.85 -10.39 -49.15
N GLU A 86 1.63 -10.87 -49.43
CA GLU A 86 0.66 -11.15 -48.35
C GLU A 86 0.98 -12.47 -47.62
N GLN A 87 1.40 -13.51 -48.35
CA GLN A 87 1.72 -14.81 -47.74
C GLN A 87 3.07 -14.84 -46.99
N GLN A 88 4.03 -14.01 -47.40
CA GLN A 88 5.36 -13.96 -46.77
C GLN A 88 5.33 -13.19 -45.44
N ALA A 89 4.54 -12.12 -45.35
CA ALA A 89 4.38 -11.32 -44.14
C ALA A 89 3.61 -12.07 -43.05
N GLU A 90 2.51 -12.75 -43.40
CA GLU A 90 1.83 -13.66 -42.47
C GLU A 90 2.75 -14.78 -42.01
N LYS A 91 3.61 -15.32 -42.89
CA LYS A 91 4.56 -16.37 -42.52
C LYS A 91 5.65 -15.88 -41.58
N CYS A 92 6.26 -14.71 -41.81
CA CYS A 92 7.26 -14.14 -40.90
C CYS A 92 6.65 -13.73 -39.54
N GLN A 93 5.46 -13.13 -39.55
CA GLN A 93 4.76 -12.75 -38.31
C GLN A 93 4.23 -13.99 -37.56
N ALA A 94 3.80 -15.03 -38.28
CA ALA A 94 3.47 -16.32 -37.68
C ALA A 94 4.71 -17.03 -37.13
N ILE A 95 5.87 -16.92 -37.77
CA ILE A 95 7.14 -17.47 -37.24
C ILE A 95 7.48 -16.78 -35.92
N ASP A 96 7.43 -15.46 -35.83
CA ASP A 96 7.76 -14.72 -34.60
C ASP A 96 6.73 -14.93 -33.47
N VAL A 97 5.45 -15.06 -33.84
CA VAL A 97 4.41 -15.44 -32.87
C VAL A 97 4.56 -16.90 -32.42
N ASN A 98 5.01 -17.79 -33.31
CA ASN A 98 5.22 -19.20 -32.97
C ASN A 98 6.47 -19.40 -32.11
N THR A 99 7.58 -18.72 -32.39
CA THR A 99 8.77 -18.73 -31.54
C THR A 99 8.45 -18.20 -30.14
N MET A 100 7.69 -17.11 -30.05
CA MET A 100 7.29 -16.56 -28.76
C MET A 100 6.31 -17.46 -28.00
N LYS A 101 5.43 -18.20 -28.71
CA LYS A 101 4.58 -19.23 -28.10
C LYS A 101 5.38 -20.43 -27.61
N GLU A 102 6.37 -20.87 -28.36
CA GLU A 102 7.26 -21.97 -27.95
C GLU A 102 8.07 -21.60 -26.70
N GLU A 103 8.61 -20.38 -26.66
CA GLU A 103 9.28 -19.82 -25.49
C GLU A 103 8.35 -19.74 -24.27
N TYR A 104 7.12 -19.24 -24.47
CA TYR A 104 6.11 -19.20 -23.42
C TYR A 104 5.79 -20.60 -22.89
N LEU A 105 5.56 -21.58 -23.78
CA LEU A 105 5.26 -22.96 -23.39
C LEU A 105 6.43 -23.58 -22.64
N ARG A 106 7.68 -23.37 -23.10
CA ARG A 106 8.88 -23.85 -22.42
C ARG A 106 8.96 -23.28 -21.00
N LEU A 107 8.83 -21.97 -20.85
CA LEU A 107 8.89 -21.28 -19.56
C LEU A 107 7.74 -21.71 -18.63
N HIS A 108 6.55 -21.94 -19.21
CA HIS A 108 5.39 -22.41 -18.49
C HIS A 108 5.59 -23.83 -17.95
N THR A 109 6.10 -24.74 -18.78
CA THR A 109 6.44 -26.11 -18.37
C THR A 109 7.50 -26.12 -17.28
N GLU A 110 8.57 -25.33 -17.42
CA GLU A 110 9.63 -25.21 -16.39
C GLU A 110 9.06 -24.69 -15.06
N TYR A 111 8.19 -23.67 -15.10
CA TYR A 111 7.48 -23.18 -13.93
C TYR A 111 6.58 -24.25 -13.28
N MET A 112 5.86 -25.04 -14.08
CA MET A 112 5.02 -26.11 -13.55
C MET A 112 5.86 -27.22 -12.90
N GLN A 113 6.97 -27.59 -13.53
CA GLN A 113 7.91 -28.59 -13.02
C GLN A 113 8.54 -28.13 -11.70
N LEU A 114 9.01 -26.88 -11.59
CA LEU A 114 9.50 -26.31 -10.34
C LEU A 114 8.45 -26.30 -9.22
N ASN A 115 7.16 -26.25 -9.57
CA ASN A 115 6.05 -26.37 -8.62
C ASN A 115 5.61 -27.82 -8.34
N GLY A 116 6.36 -28.81 -8.84
CA GLY A 116 6.09 -30.23 -8.64
C GLY A 116 4.93 -30.78 -9.49
N LYS A 117 4.56 -30.11 -10.58
CA LYS A 117 3.51 -30.54 -11.52
C LYS A 117 4.12 -30.97 -12.85
N GLU A 118 3.42 -31.85 -13.58
CA GLU A 118 3.82 -32.30 -14.93
C GLU A 118 5.27 -32.84 -14.98
N LEU A 119 5.61 -33.67 -13.99
CA LEU A 119 6.93 -34.31 -13.88
C LEU A 119 7.05 -35.59 -14.73
N ASP A 120 5.93 -36.04 -15.31
CA ASP A 120 5.87 -37.24 -16.14
C ASP A 120 6.75 -37.07 -17.39
N GLY A 121 7.63 -38.03 -17.64
CA GLY A 121 8.55 -38.01 -18.78
C GLY A 121 9.93 -37.40 -18.50
N LEU A 122 10.16 -36.82 -17.32
CA LEU A 122 11.50 -36.40 -16.89
C LEU A 122 12.37 -37.59 -16.50
N SER A 123 13.65 -37.54 -16.88
CA SER A 123 14.65 -38.50 -16.42
C SER A 123 15.04 -38.26 -14.97
N LEU A 124 15.59 -39.29 -14.32
CA LEU A 124 16.11 -39.19 -12.95
C LEU A 124 17.16 -38.08 -12.79
N LYS A 125 17.95 -37.81 -13.84
CA LYS A 125 18.97 -36.75 -13.84
C LYS A 125 18.33 -35.35 -13.83
N GLU A 126 17.30 -35.15 -14.64
CA GLU A 126 16.55 -33.88 -14.72
C GLU A 126 15.78 -33.63 -13.42
N LEU A 127 15.17 -34.67 -12.84
CA LEU A 127 14.48 -34.56 -11.55
C LEU A 127 15.44 -34.19 -10.42
N LYS A 128 16.64 -34.79 -10.38
CA LYS A 128 17.69 -34.44 -9.42
C LYS A 128 18.23 -33.03 -9.63
N HIS A 129 18.30 -32.57 -10.88
CA HIS A 129 18.68 -31.19 -11.18
C HIS A 129 17.64 -30.20 -10.64
N LEU A 130 16.36 -30.47 -10.86
CA LEU A 130 15.25 -29.67 -10.33
C LEU A 130 15.26 -29.62 -8.80
N GLU A 131 15.50 -30.76 -8.15
CA GLU A 131 15.64 -30.85 -6.68
C GLU A 131 16.81 -29.99 -6.17
N ASN A 132 17.97 -30.03 -6.84
CA ASN A 132 19.11 -29.21 -6.48
C ASN A 132 18.81 -27.71 -6.65
N GLN A 133 18.18 -27.31 -7.76
CA GLN A 133 17.78 -25.92 -7.99
C GLN A 133 16.82 -25.41 -6.90
N LEU A 134 15.84 -26.23 -6.50
CA LEU A 134 14.93 -25.90 -5.42
C LEU A 134 15.65 -25.80 -4.07
N CYS A 135 16.56 -26.73 -3.77
CA CYS A 135 17.36 -26.70 -2.55
C CYS A 135 18.24 -25.45 -2.45
N GLU A 136 18.89 -25.06 -3.55
CA GLU A 136 19.68 -23.83 -3.64
C GLU A 136 18.81 -22.58 -3.45
N GLY A 137 17.65 -22.52 -4.12
CA GLY A 137 16.70 -21.42 -3.98
C GLY A 137 16.17 -21.28 -2.56
N ILE A 138 15.77 -22.39 -1.92
CA ILE A 138 15.31 -22.40 -0.52
C ILE A 138 16.43 -21.96 0.43
N SER A 139 17.66 -22.43 0.21
CA SER A 139 18.82 -22.05 1.02
C SER A 139 19.13 -20.56 0.91
N SER A 140 19.06 -20.00 -0.31
CA SER A 140 19.24 -18.57 -0.57
C SER A 140 18.16 -17.73 0.12
N VAL A 141 16.88 -18.11 0.00
CA VAL A 141 15.77 -17.42 0.67
C VAL A 141 15.91 -17.49 2.20
N LYS A 142 16.30 -18.65 2.74
CA LYS A 142 16.54 -18.82 4.18
C LYS A 142 17.65 -17.89 4.66
N GLN A 143 18.79 -17.87 3.97
CA GLN A 143 19.91 -17.01 4.29
C GLN A 143 19.53 -15.53 4.26
N GLN A 144 18.77 -15.10 3.25
CA GLN A 144 18.32 -13.72 3.16
C GLN A 144 17.37 -13.34 4.29
N LYS A 145 16.42 -14.22 4.64
CA LYS A 145 15.52 -14.01 5.79
C LYS A 145 16.28 -13.92 7.11
N GLU A 146 17.26 -14.78 7.31
CA GLU A 146 18.12 -14.76 8.50
C GLU A 146 18.89 -13.45 8.60
N GLN A 147 19.47 -12.97 7.49
CA GLN A 147 20.18 -11.69 7.44
C GLN A 147 19.28 -10.52 7.85
N ILE A 148 18.07 -10.45 7.31
CA ILE A 148 17.09 -9.40 7.64
C ILE A 148 16.69 -9.48 9.12
N LEU A 149 16.45 -10.68 9.63
CA LEU A 149 16.04 -10.88 11.03
C LEU A 149 17.16 -10.48 12.00
N LEU A 150 18.42 -10.77 11.68
CA LEU A 150 19.58 -10.33 12.46
C LEU A 150 19.71 -8.81 12.46
N GLU A 151 19.45 -8.15 11.33
CA GLU A 151 19.48 -6.69 11.23
C GLU A 151 18.34 -6.03 12.03
N GLN A 152 17.13 -6.60 11.97
CA GLN A 152 15.99 -6.18 12.80
C GLN A 152 16.27 -6.36 14.30
N LEU A 153 16.90 -7.48 14.69
CA LEU A 153 17.25 -7.72 16.09
C LEU A 153 18.31 -6.73 16.60
N LYS A 154 19.31 -6.39 15.78
CA LYS A 154 20.31 -5.36 16.11
C LYS A 154 19.69 -3.98 16.28
N THR A 155 18.82 -3.58 15.35
CA THR A 155 18.15 -2.27 15.41
C THR A 155 17.20 -2.17 16.61
N SER A 156 16.43 -3.23 16.90
CA SER A 156 15.57 -3.31 18.08
C SER A 156 16.36 -3.19 19.38
N ARG A 157 17.49 -3.90 19.52
CA ARG A 157 18.36 -3.78 20.71
C ARG A 157 18.90 -2.36 20.90
N LEU A 158 19.27 -1.69 19.81
CA LEU A 158 19.74 -0.31 19.88
C LEU A 158 18.62 0.65 20.31
N GLN A 159 17.40 0.43 19.83
CA GLN A 159 16.22 1.20 20.25
C GLN A 159 15.89 0.97 21.74
N GLU A 160 15.95 -0.27 22.21
CA GLU A 160 15.75 -0.62 23.61
C GLU A 160 16.77 0.11 24.51
N GLN A 161 18.06 0.08 24.16
CA GLN A 161 19.09 0.79 24.92
C GLN A 161 18.84 2.31 24.95
N LYS A 162 18.42 2.90 23.83
CA LYS A 162 18.05 4.33 23.79
C LYS A 162 16.87 4.64 24.69
N ALA A 163 15.83 3.81 24.65
CA ALA A 163 14.64 3.97 25.48
C ALA A 163 14.96 3.80 26.98
N ILE A 164 15.88 2.90 27.34
CA ILE A 164 16.35 2.76 28.73
C ILE A 164 17.05 4.04 29.19
N MET A 165 17.99 4.55 28.40
CA MET A 165 18.70 5.80 28.73
C MET A 165 17.76 7.00 28.87
N GLU A 166 16.78 7.12 27.96
CA GLU A 166 15.77 8.19 28.02
C GLU A 166 14.87 8.05 29.25
N ASN A 167 14.40 6.84 29.56
CA ASN A 167 13.60 6.58 30.76
C ASN A 167 14.38 6.87 32.05
N GLU A 168 15.67 6.52 32.11
CA GLU A 168 16.53 6.88 33.25
C GLU A 168 16.69 8.39 33.40
N ALA A 169 16.87 9.12 32.30
CA ALA A 169 16.94 10.58 32.31
C ALA A 169 15.63 11.21 32.80
N LEU A 170 14.48 10.74 32.32
CA LEU A 170 13.17 11.21 32.75
C LEU A 170 12.92 10.91 34.23
N ARG A 171 13.30 9.73 34.72
CA ARG A 171 13.20 9.39 36.16
C ARG A 171 14.00 10.36 37.03
N LYS A 172 15.21 10.73 36.62
CA LYS A 172 16.02 11.74 37.32
C LYS A 172 15.34 13.11 37.32
N GLN A 173 14.81 13.54 36.18
CA GLN A 173 14.07 14.81 36.09
C GLN A 173 12.82 14.85 36.98
N VAL A 174 12.08 13.74 37.04
CA VAL A 174 10.90 13.62 37.92
C VAL A 174 11.32 13.73 39.38
N GLU A 175 12.43 13.11 39.77
CA GLU A 175 12.92 13.20 41.15
C GLU A 175 13.39 14.61 41.50
N GLU A 176 14.14 15.29 40.62
CA GLU A 176 14.51 16.70 40.80
C GLU A 176 13.29 17.62 40.94
N LEU A 177 12.23 17.38 40.16
CA LEU A 177 10.99 18.15 40.26
C LEU A 177 10.24 17.88 41.57
N ARG A 178 10.28 16.64 42.08
CA ARG A 178 9.72 16.28 43.39
C ARG A 178 10.50 16.95 44.51
N GLU A 179 11.83 16.92 44.47
CA GLU A 179 12.68 17.60 45.43
C GLU A 179 12.45 19.12 45.43
N LYS A 180 12.41 19.76 44.25
CA LYS A 180 12.07 21.19 44.13
C LYS A 180 10.68 21.52 44.68
N ARG A 181 9.68 20.66 44.43
CA ARG A 181 8.33 20.83 44.97
C ARG A 181 8.31 20.70 46.49
N SER A 182 9.05 19.76 47.05
CA SER A 182 9.19 19.58 48.50
C SER A 182 9.92 20.76 49.16
N SER A 183 10.98 21.28 48.53
CA SER A 183 11.69 22.48 49.00
C SER A 183 10.82 23.74 48.95
N ASN A 184 10.02 23.92 47.89
CA ASN A 184 9.06 25.02 47.80
C ASN A 184 7.92 24.91 48.84
N LEU A 185 7.53 23.69 49.24
CA LEU A 185 6.56 23.45 50.31
C LEU A 185 7.13 23.76 51.70
N LEU A 186 8.44 23.55 51.89
CA LEU A 186 9.16 23.91 53.11
C LEU A 186 9.40 25.43 53.23
N GLU A 187 9.54 26.15 52.12
CA GLU A 187 9.63 27.62 52.11
C GLU A 187 8.28 28.33 52.37
N LEU A 188 7.14 27.69 52.09
CA LEU A 188 5.82 28.32 52.23
C LEU A 188 5.21 28.27 53.65
N ASN A 189 5.94 27.85 54.67
CA ASN A 189 5.37 27.67 56.00
C ASN A 189 6.21 28.27 57.15
N PRO A 190 5.90 29.53 57.53
CA PRO A 190 6.15 30.00 58.89
C PRO A 190 4.89 30.57 59.58
N LEU A 191 3.67 30.06 59.29
CA LEU A 191 2.44 30.58 59.92
C LEU A 191 1.39 29.55 60.39
N LEU A 192 1.72 28.26 60.49
CA LEU A 192 0.81 27.25 61.05
C LEU A 192 1.32 26.57 62.33
N GLU A 193 2.04 27.29 63.18
CA GLU A 193 2.25 26.89 64.59
C GLU A 193 1.49 27.82 65.54
N ARG A 194 0.17 27.60 65.67
CA ARG A 194 -0.54 27.93 66.91
C ARG A 194 -1.83 27.13 67.06
N ARG A 195 -1.69 25.87 67.47
CA ARG A 195 -2.57 25.18 68.46
C ARG A 195 -2.14 23.73 68.59
N LEU A 196 -1.24 23.48 69.54
CA LEU A 196 -1.25 22.25 70.31
C LEU A 196 -1.97 22.56 71.63
N ASP A 197 -2.93 21.71 72.00
CA ASP A 197 -2.97 21.06 73.32
C ASP A 197 -4.19 20.10 73.41
N SER A 198 -3.91 18.80 73.15
CA SER A 198 -4.21 17.57 73.94
C SER A 198 -5.60 17.27 74.56
N PRO A 199 -5.89 16.03 75.05
CA PRO A 199 -5.44 14.68 74.63
C PRO A 199 -6.54 13.56 74.71
N ASN A 200 -6.31 12.42 74.03
CA ASN A 200 -6.62 11.02 74.45
C ASN A 200 -6.25 10.10 73.26
N GLY A 201 -5.38 9.09 73.33
CA GLY A 201 -5.38 7.91 74.21
C GLY A 201 -5.82 6.69 73.37
N SER A 202 -4.93 6.11 72.55
CA SER A 202 -4.18 4.86 72.74
C SER A 202 -4.89 3.54 72.35
N LYS A 203 -4.30 2.84 71.35
CA LYS A 203 -3.91 1.40 71.30
C LYS A 203 -4.18 0.73 69.95
N ASP A 204 -3.07 0.43 69.26
CA ASP A 204 -2.63 -0.89 68.77
C ASP A 204 -3.69 -1.89 68.26
N ASP A 205 -3.58 -2.34 67.00
CA ASP A 205 -2.94 -3.62 66.68
C ASP A 205 -2.89 -3.89 65.16
N ASP A 206 -1.72 -4.38 64.75
CA ASP A 206 -1.35 -4.89 63.42
C ASP A 206 -1.89 -6.31 63.17
N HIS A 207 -1.81 -6.73 61.90
CA HIS A 207 -1.78 -8.10 61.33
C HIS A 207 -2.95 -8.46 60.38
N ASN A 208 -2.67 -8.62 59.08
CA ASN A 208 -2.25 -9.94 58.57
C ASN A 208 -1.95 -9.96 57.05
N PHE A 209 -0.82 -10.61 56.77
CA PHE A 209 -0.43 -11.22 55.50
C PHE A 209 -1.35 -12.43 55.21
N ALA A 210 -1.76 -12.63 53.95
CA ALA A 210 -2.06 -13.97 53.43
C ALA A 210 -1.99 -13.98 51.91
N SER A 211 -1.04 -14.76 51.41
CA SER A 211 -0.98 -15.38 50.08
C SER A 211 -2.02 -16.52 50.02
N ASP A 212 -2.57 -16.83 48.84
CA ASP A 212 -2.87 -18.21 48.44
C ASP A 212 -3.24 -18.32 46.95
N ASP A 213 -2.76 -19.42 46.37
CA ASP A 213 -2.72 -19.88 44.98
C ASP A 213 -4.07 -20.41 44.42
N ASP A 214 -4.09 -20.56 43.08
CA ASP A 214 -4.75 -21.55 42.20
C ASP A 214 -6.08 -22.25 42.62
N ASP A 215 -7.09 -22.26 41.74
CA ASP A 215 -7.20 -23.27 40.65
C ASP A 215 -8.61 -23.28 39.96
N THR A 216 -8.58 -23.60 38.67
CA THR A 216 -9.58 -24.08 37.69
C THR A 216 -11.07 -24.26 38.08
N SER A 217 -11.98 -23.69 37.26
CA SER A 217 -13.33 -24.27 37.01
C SER A 217 -13.88 -23.94 35.61
N LEU A 218 -13.90 -24.96 34.74
CA LEU A 218 -14.66 -25.05 33.49
C LEU A 218 -16.15 -25.30 33.81
N HIS A 219 -17.09 -24.49 33.29
CA HIS A 219 -18.29 -25.01 32.61
C HIS A 219 -19.19 -23.95 31.92
N LEU A 220 -19.49 -24.27 30.66
CA LEU A 220 -20.67 -23.94 29.84
C LEU A 220 -21.40 -22.59 30.01
N GLY A 221 -21.34 -21.78 28.94
CA GLY A 221 -22.25 -20.66 28.74
C GLY A 221 -22.10 -19.90 27.42
N THR A 222 -21.78 -20.59 26.32
CA THR A 222 -21.40 -20.04 24.99
C THR A 222 -22.46 -19.22 24.24
N LEU A 223 -23.59 -18.87 24.85
CA LEU A 223 -24.68 -18.10 24.21
C LEU A 223 -25.09 -16.83 24.96
N ARG A 224 -24.79 -16.68 26.26
CA ARG A 224 -25.20 -15.48 27.03
C ARG A 224 -24.20 -14.33 26.94
N TYR A 225 -22.90 -14.61 26.86
CA TYR A 225 -21.88 -13.56 26.70
C TYR A 225 -21.92 -12.89 25.32
N ARG A 226 -22.37 -13.60 24.27
CA ARG A 226 -22.47 -13.04 22.91
C ARG A 226 -23.56 -11.99 22.78
N LEU A 227 -24.67 -12.14 23.50
CA LEU A 227 -25.76 -11.15 23.52
C LEU A 227 -25.47 -9.98 24.49
N ALA A 228 -24.79 -10.24 25.62
CA ALA A 228 -24.40 -9.19 26.55
C ALA A 228 -23.33 -8.24 25.96
N ALA A 229 -22.35 -8.77 25.23
CA ALA A 229 -21.36 -7.96 24.50
C ALA A 229 -22.00 -7.16 23.36
N TRP A 230 -23.05 -7.69 22.71
CA TRP A 230 -23.79 -7.00 21.66
C TRP A 230 -24.73 -5.90 22.19
N LEU A 231 -25.37 -6.12 23.35
CA LEU A 231 -26.27 -5.16 23.98
C LEU A 231 -25.54 -4.06 24.78
N SER A 232 -24.29 -4.29 25.19
CA SER A 232 -23.41 -3.28 25.81
C SER A 232 -22.77 -2.33 24.77
N ALA A 233 -23.08 -2.49 23.48
CA ALA A 233 -22.59 -1.63 22.39
C ALA A 233 -23.42 -0.35 22.18
N LYS A 234 -23.99 0.24 23.25
CA LYS A 234 -24.81 1.47 23.16
C LYS A 234 -24.02 2.78 23.23
N ASN A 235 -22.68 2.77 23.30
CA ASN A 235 -21.86 3.98 23.15
C ASN A 235 -20.50 3.63 22.49
N PRO A 236 -20.31 3.90 21.18
CA PRO A 236 -19.03 3.65 20.52
C PRO A 236 -18.01 4.70 20.97
N LYS A 237 -16.94 4.29 21.66
CA LYS A 237 -15.98 5.24 22.28
C LYS A 237 -14.87 5.75 21.37
N VAL A 238 -14.70 5.25 20.14
CA VAL A 238 -13.62 5.70 19.24
C VAL A 238 -14.04 5.50 17.77
N ARG A 239 -13.98 6.55 16.92
CA ARG A 239 -14.37 6.49 15.50
C ARG A 239 -13.15 6.75 14.63
N PHE A 240 -12.80 5.78 13.78
CA PHE A 240 -11.61 5.89 12.95
C PHE A 240 -12.00 6.12 11.49
N ARG A 241 -11.33 7.06 10.82
CA ARG A 241 -11.56 7.36 9.41
C ARG A 241 -10.29 7.07 8.62
N LEU A 242 -10.41 6.41 7.46
CA LEU A 242 -9.27 6.10 6.60
C LEU A 242 -9.46 6.69 5.21
N ASP A 243 -8.51 7.55 4.81
CA ASP A 243 -8.82 8.53 3.79
C ASP A 243 -7.79 8.76 2.70
N SER A 244 -6.85 7.83 2.52
CA SER A 244 -6.14 7.87 1.25
C SER A 244 -5.68 6.53 0.74
N LEU A 245 -5.92 6.36 -0.55
CA LEU A 245 -5.35 5.34 -1.40
C LEU A 245 -4.79 6.07 -2.63
N ILE A 246 -3.48 6.30 -2.67
CA ILE A 246 -2.80 6.69 -3.91
C ILE A 246 -1.68 5.68 -4.13
N ALA A 247 -1.77 5.00 -5.27
CA ALA A 247 -0.83 4.18 -6.07
C ALA A 247 0.50 3.61 -5.50
N SER A 248 1.01 4.02 -4.35
CA SER A 248 2.23 3.49 -3.75
C SER A 248 2.25 3.45 -2.21
N GLY A 249 1.18 3.85 -1.51
CA GLY A 249 1.15 3.89 -0.03
C GLY A 249 -0.22 3.75 0.61
N VAL A 250 -0.23 3.12 1.79
CA VAL A 250 -1.32 3.02 2.77
C VAL A 250 -1.07 4.05 3.87
N GLY A 251 -2.04 4.91 4.19
CA GLY A 251 -1.95 5.76 5.37
C GLY A 251 -3.30 6.08 6.00
N GLY A 252 -3.29 6.47 7.28
CA GLY A 252 -4.52 6.80 8.01
C GLY A 252 -4.30 7.60 9.29
N LEU A 253 -5.35 8.33 9.67
CA LEU A 253 -5.42 9.20 10.84
C LEU A 253 -6.52 8.69 11.78
N PRO A 254 -6.19 7.92 12.81
CA PRO A 254 -7.13 7.58 13.86
C PRO A 254 -7.68 8.83 14.55
N HIS A 255 -8.99 8.86 14.80
CA HIS A 255 -9.65 9.92 15.56
C HIS A 255 -10.38 9.32 16.77
N ASP A 256 -10.53 10.09 17.84
CA ASP A 256 -11.34 9.71 18.99
C ASP A 256 -12.80 10.16 18.87
N SER A 257 -13.60 9.92 19.91
CA SER A 257 -14.99 10.39 19.98
C SER A 257 -15.12 11.92 20.07
N SER A 258 -14.04 12.65 20.33
CA SER A 258 -13.97 14.12 20.32
C SER A 258 -13.41 14.71 19.02
N SER A 259 -13.17 13.85 18.00
CA SER A 259 -12.54 14.20 16.71
C SER A 259 -11.08 14.65 16.82
N MET A 260 -10.39 14.29 17.91
CA MET A 260 -8.97 14.52 18.09
C MET A 260 -8.16 13.41 17.42
N VAL A 261 -7.10 13.79 16.69
CA VAL A 261 -6.20 12.84 16.03
C VAL A 261 -5.39 12.09 17.08
N LEU A 262 -5.52 10.76 17.07
CA LEU A 262 -4.86 9.85 18.01
C LEU A 262 -3.46 9.41 17.55
N GLY A 263 -3.09 9.73 16.31
CA GLY A 263 -1.83 9.34 15.68
C GLY A 263 -1.93 9.33 14.16
N SER A 264 -0.88 8.86 13.49
CA SER A 264 -0.86 8.65 12.04
C SER A 264 0.03 7.46 11.70
N PHE A 265 -0.32 6.72 10.65
CA PHE A 265 0.54 5.68 10.09
C PHE A 265 0.65 5.83 8.57
N SER A 266 1.80 5.43 8.03
CA SER A 266 2.08 5.42 6.59
C SER A 266 2.99 4.24 6.28
N GLU A 267 2.56 3.33 5.39
CA GLU A 267 3.34 2.19 4.90
C GLU A 267 3.24 2.09 3.38
N PRO A 268 4.31 1.65 2.67
CA PRO A 268 4.22 1.39 1.24
C PRO A 268 3.32 0.18 0.96
N SER A 269 2.33 0.34 0.08
CA SER A 269 1.38 -0.74 -0.26
C SER A 269 1.93 -1.75 -1.27
N GLY A 270 3.01 -1.39 -1.97
CA GLY A 270 3.48 -2.07 -3.17
C GLY A 270 2.55 -1.88 -4.39
N PRO A 271 3.00 -2.27 -5.61
CA PRO A 271 2.18 -2.22 -6.81
C PRO A 271 1.12 -3.33 -6.81
N GLY A 272 -0.12 -3.02 -7.20
CA GLY A 272 -1.16 -4.03 -7.32
C GLY A 272 -2.54 -3.48 -7.69
N PRO A 273 -3.51 -4.37 -7.97
CA PRO A 273 -4.90 -3.99 -8.21
C PRO A 273 -5.48 -3.22 -7.01
N LEU A 274 -6.39 -2.29 -7.27
CA LEU A 274 -7.00 -1.43 -6.24
C LEU A 274 -7.53 -2.23 -5.03
N ALA A 275 -8.17 -3.38 -5.30
CA ALA A 275 -8.69 -4.27 -4.26
C ALA A 275 -7.59 -4.83 -3.34
N LEU A 276 -6.41 -5.18 -3.87
CA LEU A 276 -5.28 -5.66 -3.08
C LEU A 276 -4.73 -4.55 -2.18
N VAL A 277 -4.54 -3.35 -2.74
CA VAL A 277 -4.06 -2.17 -2.01
C VAL A 277 -5.02 -1.84 -0.86
N GLU A 278 -6.33 -1.92 -1.09
CA GLU A 278 -7.33 -1.70 -0.05
C GLU A 278 -7.34 -2.76 1.05
N LEU A 279 -7.19 -4.04 0.70
CA LEU A 279 -7.13 -5.12 1.68
C LEU A 279 -5.84 -5.07 2.52
N VAL A 280 -4.71 -4.78 1.90
CA VAL A 280 -3.43 -4.52 2.60
C VAL A 280 -3.61 -3.33 3.55
N ALA A 281 -4.30 -2.28 3.12
CA ALA A 281 -4.59 -1.12 3.96
C ALA A 281 -5.50 -1.44 5.18
N ILE A 282 -6.43 -2.38 5.05
CA ILE A 282 -7.23 -2.84 6.20
C ILE A 282 -6.37 -3.67 7.15
N LYS A 283 -5.56 -4.59 6.60
CA LYS A 283 -4.72 -5.50 7.36
C LYS A 283 -3.61 -4.78 8.14
N THR A 284 -2.86 -3.88 7.49
CA THR A 284 -1.84 -3.05 8.15
C THR A 284 -2.44 -2.26 9.31
N TRP A 285 -3.64 -1.75 9.13
CA TRP A 285 -4.28 -0.97 10.16
C TRP A 285 -4.78 -1.81 11.36
N LEU A 286 -5.30 -3.01 11.11
CA LEU A 286 -5.63 -3.94 12.19
C LEU A 286 -4.39 -4.29 13.03
N ARG A 287 -3.22 -4.42 12.40
CA ARG A 287 -1.94 -4.58 13.12
C ARG A 287 -1.55 -3.35 13.93
N PHE A 288 -1.72 -2.15 13.37
CA PHE A 288 -1.48 -0.91 14.10
C PHE A 288 -2.34 -0.84 15.37
N LEU A 289 -3.59 -1.27 15.28
CA LEU A 289 -4.48 -1.31 16.43
C LEU A 289 -4.09 -2.36 17.46
N GLU A 290 -3.61 -3.53 17.04
CA GLU A 290 -3.08 -4.56 17.94
C GLU A 290 -1.89 -4.07 18.76
N LEU A 291 -1.04 -3.23 18.16
CA LEU A 291 0.11 -2.62 18.81
C LEU A 291 -0.26 -1.43 19.70
N SER A 292 -1.53 -1.05 19.74
CA SER A 292 -1.99 0.16 20.40
C SER A 292 -2.87 -0.18 21.62
N GLU A 293 -2.80 0.64 22.68
CA GLU A 293 -3.60 0.46 23.91
C GLU A 293 -5.13 0.62 23.71
N TRP A 294 -5.57 0.87 22.48
CA TRP A 294 -6.96 1.11 22.09
C TRP A 294 -7.72 -0.20 21.82
N SER A 295 -7.03 -1.34 21.78
CA SER A 295 -7.59 -2.66 21.49
C SER A 295 -8.64 -3.15 22.51
N SER A 296 -8.72 -2.50 23.68
CA SER A 296 -9.66 -2.80 24.77
C SER A 296 -10.78 -1.76 24.96
N LYS A 297 -10.80 -0.66 24.19
CA LYS A 297 -11.61 0.55 24.50
C LYS A 297 -12.81 0.84 23.59
N GLY A 298 -13.14 0.00 22.61
CA GLY A 298 -14.48 0.02 22.03
C GLY A 298 -14.62 -0.32 20.55
N CYS A 299 -15.88 -0.30 20.12
CA CYS A 299 -16.35 -0.62 18.78
C CYS A 299 -15.73 0.30 17.73
N LEU A 300 -15.11 -0.32 16.73
CA LEU A 300 -14.25 0.31 15.76
C LEU A 300 -14.99 0.47 14.42
N ILE A 301 -15.19 1.69 13.92
CA ILE A 301 -15.81 1.92 12.61
C ILE A 301 -14.70 2.10 11.58
N ILE A 302 -14.64 1.26 10.54
CA ILE A 302 -13.78 1.53 9.37
C ILE A 302 -14.64 2.10 8.24
N GLU A 303 -14.36 3.33 7.83
CA GLU A 303 -15.00 4.03 6.71
C GLU A 303 -14.16 3.79 5.44
N ARG A 304 -14.67 3.08 4.42
CA ARG A 304 -13.89 2.68 3.21
C ARG A 304 -14.59 2.92 1.88
N TYR A 305 -13.76 2.97 0.81
CA TYR A 305 -14.14 3.33 -0.56
C TYR A 305 -14.47 2.13 -1.47
N CYS A 306 -13.93 0.92 -1.26
CA CYS A 306 -14.33 -0.26 -2.05
C CYS A 306 -15.45 -1.05 -1.39
N LYS A 307 -16.63 -0.94 -1.98
CA LYS A 307 -17.80 -1.76 -1.66
C LYS A 307 -17.48 -3.26 -1.72
N ASN A 308 -16.67 -3.70 -2.69
CA ASN A 308 -16.35 -5.12 -2.88
C ASN A 308 -15.52 -5.69 -1.72
N CYS A 309 -14.51 -4.96 -1.22
CA CYS A 309 -13.70 -5.42 -0.10
C CYS A 309 -14.54 -5.58 1.18
N VAL A 310 -15.45 -4.64 1.44
CA VAL A 310 -16.37 -4.72 2.59
C VAL A 310 -17.36 -5.89 2.43
N GLU A 311 -17.89 -6.12 1.23
CA GLU A 311 -18.75 -7.27 0.94
C GLU A 311 -18.02 -8.61 1.07
N TRP A 312 -16.75 -8.70 0.65
CA TRP A 312 -15.93 -9.90 0.83
C TRP A 312 -15.60 -10.19 2.28
N ILE A 313 -15.39 -9.17 3.11
CA ILE A 313 -15.17 -9.36 4.55
C ILE A 313 -16.47 -9.80 5.24
N LYS A 314 -17.62 -9.25 4.83
CA LYS A 314 -18.93 -9.69 5.35
C LYS A 314 -19.32 -11.08 4.88
N ASN A 315 -18.98 -11.43 3.64
CA ASN A 315 -19.28 -12.71 3.01
C ASN A 315 -18.04 -13.24 2.28
N PRO A 316 -17.16 -13.96 2.99
CA PRO A 316 -15.92 -14.51 2.42
C PRO A 316 -16.13 -15.47 1.25
N ALA A 317 -17.33 -16.02 1.07
CA ALA A 317 -17.66 -16.90 -0.05
C ALA A 317 -17.74 -16.16 -1.40
N LEU A 318 -17.95 -14.84 -1.39
CA LEU A 318 -17.98 -14.00 -2.59
C LEU A 318 -16.59 -13.52 -3.04
N CYS A 319 -15.55 -13.88 -2.27
CA CYS A 319 -14.19 -13.43 -2.48
C CYS A 319 -13.51 -14.24 -3.61
N PRO A 320 -12.81 -13.58 -4.57
CA PRO A 320 -11.92 -14.25 -5.50
C PRO A 320 -10.87 -15.10 -4.76
N ALA A 321 -10.57 -16.30 -5.28
CA ALA A 321 -9.66 -17.27 -4.65
C ALA A 321 -8.30 -16.67 -4.23
N ILE A 322 -7.79 -15.71 -5.01
CA ILE A 322 -6.51 -15.04 -4.77
C ILE A 322 -6.48 -14.20 -3.48
N TYR A 323 -7.63 -13.76 -2.96
CA TYR A 323 -7.73 -12.93 -1.75
C TYR A 323 -8.26 -13.68 -0.54
N VAL A 324 -8.65 -14.96 -0.67
CA VAL A 324 -9.32 -15.73 0.39
C VAL A 324 -8.48 -15.84 1.66
N SER A 325 -7.17 -16.05 1.54
CA SER A 325 -6.26 -16.14 2.70
C SER A 325 -6.17 -14.81 3.44
N MET A 326 -6.10 -13.69 2.72
CA MET A 326 -6.03 -12.35 3.27
C MET A 326 -7.35 -11.93 3.90
N ILE A 327 -8.48 -12.23 3.26
CA ILE A 327 -9.82 -11.97 3.79
C ILE A 327 -10.06 -12.76 5.07
N ARG A 328 -9.67 -14.04 5.12
CA ARG A 328 -9.84 -14.86 6.32
C ARG A 328 -9.10 -14.27 7.52
N ASP A 329 -7.83 -13.90 7.34
CA ASP A 329 -7.02 -13.24 8.37
C ASP A 329 -7.63 -11.89 8.82
N ILE A 330 -8.19 -11.10 7.89
CA ILE A 330 -8.91 -9.86 8.23
C ILE A 330 -10.20 -10.15 9.00
N VAL A 331 -10.97 -11.15 8.58
CA VAL A 331 -12.26 -11.54 9.19
C VAL A 331 -12.04 -12.03 10.63
N ASP A 332 -11.04 -12.88 10.85
CA ASP A 332 -10.72 -13.41 12.17
C ASP A 332 -10.40 -12.27 13.14
N ARG A 333 -9.56 -11.31 12.72
CA ARG A 333 -9.21 -10.12 13.52
C ARG A 333 -10.40 -9.18 13.76
N VAL A 334 -11.28 -9.02 12.77
CA VAL A 334 -12.50 -8.20 12.88
C VAL A 334 -13.49 -8.81 13.88
N ILE A 335 -13.65 -10.14 13.86
CA ILE A 335 -14.55 -10.87 14.76
C ILE A 335 -14.01 -10.87 16.18
N GLU A 336 -12.72 -11.18 16.37
CA GLU A 336 -12.08 -11.23 17.67
C GLU A 336 -12.19 -9.90 18.44
N ARG A 337 -12.17 -8.77 17.71
CA ARG A 337 -12.13 -7.42 18.30
C ARG A 337 -13.44 -6.65 18.24
N GLY A 338 -14.50 -7.21 17.66
CA GLY A 338 -15.80 -6.53 17.57
C GLY A 338 -15.77 -5.27 16.70
N VAL A 339 -15.08 -5.34 15.56
CA VAL A 339 -14.93 -4.23 14.61
C VAL A 339 -16.15 -4.13 13.69
N ILE A 340 -16.65 -2.92 13.45
CA ILE A 340 -17.73 -2.60 12.52
C ILE A 340 -17.17 -1.95 11.24
N LEU A 341 -17.49 -2.52 10.08
CA LEU A 341 -17.10 -1.97 8.78
C LEU A 341 -18.26 -1.19 8.15
N ARG A 342 -18.02 0.06 7.71
CA ARG A 342 -19.01 0.92 7.04
C ARG A 342 -18.44 1.50 5.73
N VAL A 343 -19.26 1.55 4.69
CA VAL A 343 -18.89 2.18 3.41
C VAL A 343 -19.31 3.65 3.42
N ILE A 344 -18.45 4.58 2.99
CA ILE A 344 -18.75 6.02 2.89
C ILE A 344 -18.49 6.54 1.47
N SER A 345 -19.32 7.49 1.04
CA SER A 345 -19.22 8.15 -0.27
C SER A 345 -18.04 9.14 -0.33
N ARG A 346 -17.35 9.19 -1.48
CA ARG A 346 -16.13 10.00 -1.73
C ARG A 346 -16.27 11.50 -1.48
N THR A 347 -17.48 12.04 -1.46
CA THR A 347 -17.73 13.49 -1.36
C THR A 347 -17.62 14.06 0.05
N ALA A 348 -17.52 13.22 1.09
CA ALA A 348 -17.58 13.65 2.48
C ALA A 348 -16.23 14.04 3.10
N ASN A 349 -15.12 14.04 2.34
CA ASN A 349 -13.80 14.09 2.96
C ASN A 349 -12.67 14.78 2.17
N VAL A 350 -12.84 16.09 2.00
CA VAL A 350 -11.89 16.94 1.25
C VAL A 350 -10.57 17.16 2.00
N GLU A 351 -10.59 17.15 3.34
CA GLU A 351 -9.49 17.58 4.21
C GLU A 351 -8.35 16.56 4.34
N THR A 352 -8.66 15.30 4.07
CA THR A 352 -7.77 14.16 4.22
C THR A 352 -7.07 13.76 2.92
N ASP A 353 -7.69 14.07 1.78
CA ASP A 353 -7.13 13.89 0.43
C ASP A 353 -5.95 14.86 0.17
N THR A 354 -5.91 15.98 0.91
CA THR A 354 -4.81 16.95 0.92
C THR A 354 -3.58 16.46 1.69
N LEU A 355 -3.77 15.75 2.80
CA LEU A 355 -2.67 15.32 3.68
C LEU A 355 -1.89 14.12 3.13
N ALA A 356 -2.57 13.19 2.46
CA ALA A 356 -1.90 12.05 1.85
C ALA A 356 -1.04 12.44 0.62
N LYS A 357 -1.35 13.56 -0.03
CA LYS A 357 -0.49 14.15 -1.07
C LYS A 357 0.75 14.81 -0.46
N ALA A 358 0.72 15.20 0.81
CA ALA A 358 1.84 15.83 1.52
C ALA A 358 2.86 14.84 2.09
N GLY A 359 2.51 13.54 2.21
CA GLY A 359 3.42 12.48 2.65
C GLY A 359 4.32 11.90 1.55
N ILE A 360 4.26 12.45 0.33
CA ILE A 360 5.19 12.12 -0.76
C ILE A 360 6.32 13.17 -0.68
N GLY A 361 7.27 12.91 0.21
CA GLY A 361 8.55 13.63 0.33
C GLY A 361 9.68 12.62 0.24
#